data_AF-A0A2E9DXA1-F1
#
_entry.id   AF-A0A2E9DXA1-F1
#
_cell.length_a   1.000
_cell.length_b   1.000
_cell.length_c   1.000
_cell.angle_alpha   90.00
_cell.angle_beta   90.00
_cell.angle_gamma   90.00
#
_symmetry.space_group_name_H-M   'P 1'
#
loop_
_entity.id
_entity.type
_entity.pdbx_description
1 polymer ?
#
loop_
_entity_poly.entity_id
_entity_poly.type
_entity_poly.pdbx_seq_one_letter_code
_entity_poly.pdbx_strand_id
1 'polypeptide(L)' 'AWIPSTGKIGGPGTEIDIPLAHKDALYARSFYDTLTLSTNDAPKPDEILILFAAASRSRLNARLGGLQEKDIIGKDGLR' A
#
# COMPACT_ATOMS: atom_id res chain seq x y z
N ALA A 1 7.82 4.77 8.80
CA ALA A 1 7.97 3.53 8.04
C ALA A 1 8.46 3.84 6.63
N TRP A 2 8.71 2.84 5.78
CA TRP A 2 8.87 3.07 4.34
C TRP A 2 7.55 2.89 3.60
N ILE A 3 7.40 3.55 2.46
CA ILE A 3 6.25 3.38 1.56
C ILE A 3 6.49 2.10 0.76
N PRO A 4 5.69 1.04 0.92
CA PRO A 4 5.83 -0.17 0.11
C PRO A 4 5.40 0.11 -1.33
N SER A 5 5.98 -0.61 -2.29
CA SER A 5 5.75 -0.35 -3.71
C SER A 5 5.84 -1.64 -4.54
N THR A 6 5.14 -1.64 -5.67
CA THR A 6 5.24 -2.65 -6.73
C THR A 6 5.56 -1.94 -8.04
N GLY A 7 6.45 -2.52 -8.85
CA GLY A 7 6.70 -2.10 -10.23
C GLY A 7 6.25 -3.19 -11.21
N LYS A 8 5.66 -2.79 -12.34
CA LYS A 8 5.19 -3.72 -13.38
C LYS A 8 5.37 -3.07 -14.76
N ILE A 9 5.77 -3.87 -15.74
CA ILE A 9 5.72 -3.47 -17.15
C ILE A 9 4.39 -3.99 -17.72
N GLY A 10 3.65 -3.12 -18.39
CA GLY A 10 2.36 -3.43 -18.99
C GLY A 10 1.91 -2.33 -19.93
N GLY A 11 0.85 -2.59 -20.69
CA GLY A 11 0.16 -1.59 -21.52
C GLY A 11 -1.21 -1.21 -20.93
N PRO A 12 -2.06 -0.52 -21.71
CA PRO A 12 -3.41 -0.15 -21.28
C PRO A 12 -4.22 -1.34 -20.76
N GLY A 13 -4.92 -1.13 -19.64
CA GLY A 13 -5.74 -2.15 -18.97
C GLY A 13 -4.95 -3.14 -18.10
N THR A 14 -3.62 -3.04 -18.02
CA THR A 14 -2.84 -3.91 -17.14
C THR A 14 -3.17 -3.62 -15.67
N GLU A 15 -3.62 -4.64 -14.94
CA GLU A 15 -3.83 -4.53 -13.49
C GLU A 15 -2.50 -4.47 -12.72
N ILE A 16 -2.46 -3.64 -11.69
CA ILE A 16 -1.34 -3.51 -10.76
C ILE A 16 -1.83 -3.43 -9.31
N ASP A 17 -1.10 -4.09 -8.43
CA ASP A 17 -1.36 -4.13 -6.99
C ASP A 17 -0.48 -3.13 -6.24
N ILE A 18 -1.12 -2.23 -5.50
CA ILE A 18 -0.46 -1.26 -4.62
C ILE A 18 -0.54 -1.76 -3.18
N PRO A 19 0.58 -2.22 -2.58
CA PRO A 19 0.61 -2.61 -1.19
C PRO A 19 0.44 -1.40 -0.28
N LEU A 20 -0.23 -1.59 0.85
CA LEU A 20 -0.42 -0.59 1.90
C LEU A 20 0.18 -1.10 3.22
N ALA A 21 0.75 -0.17 3.98
CA ALA A 21 1.22 -0.39 5.34
C ALA A 21 1.03 0.89 6.17
N HIS A 22 1.13 0.79 7.50
CA HIS A 22 1.01 1.96 8.36
C HIS A 22 2.17 2.94 8.11
N LYS A 23 1.85 4.21 7.91
CA LYS A 23 2.82 5.27 7.56
C LYS A 23 3.95 5.43 8.59
N ASP A 24 3.66 5.22 9.87
CA ASP A 24 4.61 5.45 10.96
C ASP A 24 5.23 4.17 11.53
N ALA A 25 4.61 2.99 11.35
CA ALA A 25 5.03 1.77 12.04
C ALA A 25 4.75 0.52 11.21
N LEU A 26 5.78 0.03 10.53
CA LEU A 26 5.61 -1.07 9.58
C LEU A 26 5.00 -2.32 10.22
N TYR A 27 5.34 -2.66 11.47
CA TYR A 27 4.85 -3.88 12.11
C TYR A 27 3.40 -3.83 12.62
N ALA A 28 2.69 -2.72 12.42
CA ALA A 28 1.26 -2.60 12.69
C ALA A 28 0.43 -3.44 11.70
N ARG A 29 0.38 -4.77 11.93
CA ARG A 29 -0.16 -5.79 11.02
C ARG A 29 -1.60 -5.56 10.56
N SER A 30 -2.41 -4.85 11.34
CA SER A 30 -3.79 -4.50 10.97
C SER A 30 -3.88 -3.61 9.73
N PHE A 31 -2.79 -2.92 9.36
CA PHE A 31 -2.71 -1.98 8.24
C PHE A 31 -2.13 -2.55 6.95
N TYR A 32 -1.66 -3.81 6.95
CA TYR A 32 -1.29 -4.47 5.71
C TYR A 32 -2.53 -4.66 4.84
N ASP A 33 -2.54 -4.07 3.67
CA ASP A 33 -3.65 -4.22 2.72
C ASP A 33 -3.12 -4.06 1.29
N THR A 34 -4.00 -4.27 0.31
CA THR A 34 -3.65 -4.10 -1.09
C THR A 34 -4.80 -3.42 -1.83
N LEU A 35 -4.47 -2.45 -2.68
CA LEU A 35 -5.39 -1.87 -3.64
C LEU A 35 -4.99 -2.31 -5.06
N THR A 36 -5.85 -3.08 -5.72
CA THR A 36 -5.70 -3.43 -7.14
C THR A 36 -6.40 -2.37 -7.99
N LEU A 37 -5.73 -1.89 -9.04
CA LEU A 37 -6.34 -1.00 -10.02
C LEU A 37 -5.78 -1.23 -11.42
N SER A 38 -6.52 -0.74 -12.41
CA SER A 38 -6.11 -0.68 -13.81
C SER A 38 -6.59 0.63 -14.44
N THR A 39 -5.93 1.04 -15.51
CA THR A 39 -6.27 2.24 -16.30
C THR A 39 -6.52 1.84 -17.73
N ASN A 40 -7.71 2.17 -18.26
CA ASN A 40 -8.18 1.66 -19.55
C ASN A 40 -7.30 2.07 -20.76
N ASP A 41 -6.74 3.30 -20.78
CA ASP A 41 -5.94 3.85 -21.90
C ASP A 41 -4.48 4.18 -21.49
N ALA A 42 -3.95 3.59 -20.42
CA ALA A 42 -2.59 3.88 -19.95
C ALA A 42 -1.94 2.67 -19.25
N PRO A 43 -0.60 2.57 -19.23
CA PRO A 43 0.35 3.43 -19.96
C PRO A 43 0.45 3.06 -21.45
N LYS A 44 0.63 4.05 -22.33
CA LYS A 44 1.00 3.86 -23.73
C LYS A 44 2.48 3.46 -23.88
N PRO A 45 2.93 3.00 -25.06
CA PRO A 45 4.31 2.53 -25.24
C PRO A 45 5.42 3.53 -24.88
N ASP A 46 5.12 4.82 -24.89
CA ASP A 46 6.03 5.93 -24.57
C ASP A 46 5.70 6.64 -23.24
N GLU A 47 4.87 6.03 -22.39
CA GLU A 47 4.43 6.60 -21.12
C GLU A 47 4.86 5.78 -19.90
N ILE A 48 4.85 6.43 -18.74
CA ILE A 48 5.00 5.79 -17.42
C ILE A 48 3.80 6.20 -16.57
N LEU A 49 3.12 5.22 -15.99
CA LEU A 49 2.06 5.46 -15.01
C LEU A 49 2.66 5.42 -13.59
N ILE A 50 2.57 6.54 -12.88
CA ILE A 50 2.99 6.65 -11.48
C ILE A 50 1.74 6.67 -10.60
N LEU A 51 1.71 5.79 -9.60
CA LEU A 51 0.54 5.59 -8.74
C LEU A 51 0.92 5.75 -7.27
N PHE A 52 0.03 6.40 -6.50
CA PHE A 52 0.12 6.53 -5.06
C PHE A 52 -1.24 6.20 -4.44
N ALA A 53 -1.24 5.44 -3.34
CA ALA A 53 -2.45 5.10 -2.60
C ALA A 53 -2.26 5.39 -1.11
N ALA A 54 -3.36 5.79 -0.46
CA ALA A 54 -3.43 6.00 0.97
C ALA A 54 -4.80 5.52 1.49
N ALA A 55 -4.83 5.07 2.74
CA ALA A 55 -6.05 4.65 3.42
C ALA A 55 -6.20 5.39 4.75
N SER A 56 -7.44 5.60 5.18
CA SER A 56 -7.77 6.33 6.41
C SER A 56 -7.85 5.45 7.67
N ARG A 57 -7.71 4.13 7.54
CA ARG A 57 -7.87 3.16 8.63
C ARG A 57 -7.28 1.80 8.31
N SER A 58 -7.25 0.92 9.31
CA SER A 58 -6.90 -0.51 9.18
C SER A 58 -7.97 -1.34 8.45
N ARG A 59 -7.65 -2.61 8.16
CA ARG A 59 -8.62 -3.57 7.60
C ARG A 59 -9.87 -3.68 8.48
N LEU A 60 -11.05 -3.77 7.84
CA LEU A 60 -12.37 -3.88 8.50
C LEU A 60 -12.44 -5.01 9.54
N ASN A 61 -11.91 -6.18 9.17
CA ASN A 61 -11.99 -7.39 9.97
C ASN A 61 -10.60 -7.80 10.48
N ALA A 62 -9.80 -6.83 10.93
CA ALA A 62 -8.47 -7.08 11.49
C ALA A 62 -8.58 -7.96 12.75
N ARG A 63 -7.97 -9.16 12.70
CA ARG A 63 -8.13 -10.20 13.73
C ARG A 63 -6.89 -11.08 13.93
N LEU A 64 -5.72 -10.60 13.50
CA LEU A 64 -4.48 -11.38 13.46
C LEU A 64 -3.43 -10.92 14.49
N GLY A 65 -3.85 -10.15 15.51
CA GLY A 65 -2.97 -9.61 16.54
C GLY A 65 -1.84 -8.72 15.99
N GLY A 66 -0.77 -8.58 16.77
CA GLY A 66 0.38 -7.72 16.46
C GLY A 66 0.32 -6.36 17.18
N LEU A 67 1.22 -5.47 16.80
CA LEU A 67 1.29 -4.10 17.32
C LEU A 67 -0.02 -3.36 17.04
N GLN A 68 -0.66 -2.86 18.11
CA GLN A 68 -1.90 -2.10 18.00
C GLN A 68 -1.60 -0.65 17.67
N GLU A 69 -2.52 0.02 16.99
CA GLU A 69 -2.37 1.43 16.60
C GLU A 69 -2.09 2.35 17.78
N LYS A 70 -2.78 2.14 18.90
CA LYS A 70 -2.60 2.89 20.15
C LYS A 70 -1.21 2.74 20.79
N ASP A 71 -0.48 1.69 20.44
CA ASP A 71 0.83 1.37 21.01
C ASP A 71 1.98 1.83 20.08
N ILE A 72 1.66 2.50 18.96
CA ILE A 72 2.64 2.99 17.99
C ILE A 72 3.37 4.20 18.54
N ILE A 73 4.71 4.17 18.45
CA ILE A 73 5.57 5.30 18.84
C ILE A 73 6.12 6.02 17.59
N GLY A 74 6.47 5.27 16.54
CA GLY A 74 6.85 5.80 15.23
C GLY A 74 8.28 6.33 15.11
N LYS A 75 9.17 6.07 16.08
CA LYS A 75 10.54 6.62 16.10
C LYS A 75 11.47 6.04 15.04
N ASP A 76 11.38 4.73 14.82
CA ASP A 76 12.24 3.98 13.89
C ASP A 76 11.51 3.62 12.58
N GLY A 77 10.23 3.97 12.48
CA GLY A 77 9.39 3.59 11.37
C GLY A 77 8.90 2.14 11.39
N LEU A 78 9.27 1.34 12.40
CA LEU A 78 8.93 -0.07 12.54
C LEU A 78 7.85 -0.30 13.59
N ARG A 79 7.91 0.42 14.71
CA ARG A 79 6.96 0.31 15.84
C ARG A 79 6.45 1.66 16.30
#